data_AF-A0A7W6G0Y2-F1
#
_entry.id   AF-A0A7W6G0Y2-F1
#
_cell.length_a   1.000
_cell.length_b   1.000
_cell.length_c   1.000
_cell.angle_alpha   90.00
_cell.angle_beta   90.00
_cell.angle_gamma   90.00
#
_symmetry.space_group_name_H-M   'P 1'
#
loop_
_entity.id
_entity.type
_entity.pdbx_description
1 polymer ?
#
loop_
_entity_poly.entity_id
_entity_poly.type
_entity_poly.pdbx_seq_one_letter_code
_entity_poly.pdbx_strand_id
1 'polypeptide(L)' 'MQPGLAGIDPPAALRSTYVVLATAHLNDDPGGNRPRNLAALCQRCRVRQDDTKHPRRRWHDAFHRRAVGDLFR' A
#
# COMPACT_ATOMS: atom_id res chain seq x y z
N MET A 1 10.50 38.88 -25.42
CA MET A 1 9.61 37.91 -26.11
C MET A 1 10.50 36.81 -26.67
N GLN A 2 10.36 35.55 -26.22
CA GLN A 2 11.17 34.44 -26.76
C GLN A 2 10.52 33.89 -28.05
N PRO A 3 11.18 33.96 -29.22
CA PRO A 3 10.59 33.60 -30.52
C PRO A 3 10.57 32.08 -30.81
N GLY A 4 10.98 31.22 -29.88
CA GLY A 4 11.27 29.80 -30.16
C GLY A 4 10.09 28.83 -30.14
N LEU A 5 8.86 29.27 -29.88
CA LEU A 5 7.70 28.38 -29.68
C LEU A 5 6.54 28.61 -30.68
N ALA A 6 6.75 29.41 -31.73
CA ALA A 6 5.72 29.65 -32.73
C ALA A 6 5.44 28.38 -33.54
N GLY A 7 4.21 27.86 -33.50
CA GLY A 7 3.75 26.71 -34.29
C GLY A 7 3.82 25.34 -33.59
N ILE A 8 4.16 25.31 -32.30
CA ILE A 8 4.08 24.09 -31.49
C ILE A 8 2.81 24.17 -30.65
N ASP A 9 1.88 23.25 -30.85
CA ASP A 9 0.70 23.15 -30.00
C ASP A 9 1.12 22.88 -28.54
N PRO A 10 0.41 23.47 -27.56
CA PRO A 10 0.71 23.22 -26.16
C PRO A 10 0.60 21.71 -25.88
N PRO A 11 1.49 21.15 -25.05
CA PRO A 11 1.42 19.74 -24.69
C PRO A 11 0.06 19.42 -24.07
N ALA A 12 -0.47 18.24 -24.37
CA ALA A 12 -1.69 17.75 -23.75
C ALA A 12 -1.57 17.80 -22.21
N ALA A 13 -2.68 18.14 -21.54
CA ALA A 13 -2.70 18.22 -20.08
C ALA A 13 -2.26 16.90 -19.46
N LEU A 14 -1.13 16.93 -18.73
CA LEU A 14 -0.64 15.77 -18.00
C LEU A 14 -1.51 15.51 -16.78
N ARG A 15 -2.01 14.28 -16.64
CA ARG A 15 -2.70 13.86 -15.42
C ARG A 15 -1.66 13.68 -14.30
N SER A 16 -1.71 14.55 -13.31
CA SER A 16 -0.98 14.35 -12.06
C SER A 16 -1.83 13.55 -11.07
N THR A 17 -1.18 12.83 -10.16
CA THR A 17 -1.85 12.16 -9.04
C THR A 17 -0.99 12.35 -7.81
N TYR A 18 -1.60 12.78 -6.72
CA TYR A 18 -0.92 12.91 -5.43
C TYR A 18 -0.85 11.55 -4.74
N VAL A 19 0.34 11.15 -4.30
CA VAL A 19 0.58 9.86 -3.65
C VAL A 19 1.14 10.10 -2.26
N VAL A 20 0.44 9.61 -1.25
CA VAL A 20 0.92 9.60 0.14
C VAL A 20 1.74 8.34 0.38
N LEU A 21 2.92 8.50 0.97
CA LEU A 21 3.79 7.41 1.40
C LEU A 21 3.66 7.19 2.90
N ALA A 22 3.68 5.92 3.31
CA ALA A 22 3.75 5.50 4.70
C ALA A 22 5.03 4.69 4.95
N THR A 23 5.56 4.78 6.16
CA THR A 23 6.68 3.95 6.60
C THR A 23 6.20 2.55 6.96
N ALA A 24 6.92 1.54 6.49
CA ALA A 24 6.55 0.13 6.60
C ALA A 24 7.77 -0.74 6.92
N HIS A 25 7.62 -1.68 7.86
CA HIS A 25 8.58 -2.78 8.05
C HIS A 25 8.42 -3.82 6.94
N LEU A 26 9.53 -4.25 6.33
CA LEU A 26 9.53 -5.23 5.24
C LEU A 26 9.32 -6.66 5.74
N ASN A 27 9.79 -6.96 6.95
CA ASN A 27 9.57 -8.25 7.61
C ASN A 27 8.26 -8.31 8.41
N ASP A 28 7.49 -7.21 8.44
CA ASP A 28 6.27 -7.02 9.25
C ASP A 28 6.44 -7.26 10.77
N ASP A 29 7.69 -7.20 11.26
CA ASP A 29 8.02 -7.24 12.67
C ASP A 29 8.32 -5.81 13.17
N PRO A 30 7.47 -5.24 14.07
CA PRO A 30 7.65 -3.89 14.58
C PRO A 30 8.90 -3.74 15.47
N GLY A 31 9.50 -4.83 15.94
CA GLY A 31 10.75 -4.80 16.71
C GLY A 31 12.00 -4.46 15.88
N GLY A 32 11.93 -4.64 14.55
CA GLY A 32 13.07 -4.51 13.65
C GLY A 32 13.28 -3.10 13.09
N ASN A 33 13.81 -2.15 13.86
CA ASN A 33 13.96 -0.74 13.41
C ASN A 33 15.27 -0.43 12.64
N ARG A 34 15.90 -1.45 12.05
CA ARG A 34 17.10 -1.24 11.23
C ARG A 34 16.70 -0.49 9.94
N PRO A 35 17.49 0.48 9.45
CA PRO A 35 17.16 1.23 8.23
C PRO A 35 16.85 0.35 7.01
N ARG A 36 17.52 -0.81 6.93
CA ARG A 36 17.36 -1.81 5.87
C ARG A 36 15.98 -2.49 5.87
N ASN A 37 15.28 -2.45 7.00
CA ASN A 37 13.97 -3.08 7.19
C ASN A 37 12.81 -2.07 7.03
N LEU A 38 13.09 -0.77 6.99
CA LEU A 38 12.08 0.27 6.85
C LEU A 38 12.05 0.76 5.40
N ALA A 39 10.85 0.82 4.81
CA ALA A 39 10.63 1.36 3.48
C ALA A 39 9.49 2.38 3.48
N ALA A 40 9.58 3.38 2.61
CA ALA A 40 8.48 4.28 2.29
C ALA A 40 7.65 3.67 1.16
N LEU A 41 6.42 3.24 1.46
CA LEU A 41 5.52 2.59 0.52
C LEU A 41 4.27 3.42 0.28
N CYS A 42 3.82 3.50 -0.97
CA CYS A 42 2.50 4.05 -1.28
C CYS A 42 1.38 3.06 -0.94
N GLN A 43 0.14 3.55 -0.89
CA GLN A 43 -1.05 2.73 -0.62
C GLN A 43 -1.10 1.46 -1.50
N ARG A 44 -0.81 1.58 -2.81
CA ARG A 44 -0.82 0.45 -3.75
C ARG A 44 0.26 -0.60 -3.44
N CYS A 45 1.46 -0.14 -3.08
CA CYS A 45 2.57 -1.04 -2.75
C CYS A 45 2.36 -1.74 -1.41
N ARG A 46 1.77 -1.04 -0.43
CA ARG A 46 1.43 -1.62 0.86
C ARG A 46 0.43 -2.77 0.73
N VAL A 47 -0.66 -2.57 -0.01
CA VAL A 47 -1.68 -3.62 -0.25
C VAL A 47 -1.05 -4.87 -0.86
N ARG A 48 -0.17 -4.70 -1.86
CA ARG A 48 0.52 -5.84 -2.50
C ARG A 48 1.41 -6.65 -1.57
N GLN A 49 2.10 -6.00 -0.63
CA GLN A 49 2.89 -6.70 0.38
C GLN A 49 1.98 -7.56 1.26
N ASP A 50 0.81 -7.05 1.62
CA ASP A 50 -0.14 -7.72 2.50
C ASP A 50 -0.96 -8.82 1.80
N ASP A 51 -1.06 -8.82 0.47
CA ASP A 51 -1.93 -9.73 -0.32
C ASP A 51 -1.72 -11.22 -0.03
N THR A 52 -0.50 -11.65 0.31
CA THR A 52 -0.20 -13.05 0.65
C THR A 52 -0.67 -13.43 2.07
N LYS A 53 -0.75 -12.46 2.99
CA LYS A 53 -1.15 -12.67 4.39
C LYS A 53 -2.66 -12.54 4.59
N HIS A 54 -3.33 -11.76 3.74
CA HIS A 54 -4.77 -11.50 3.80
C HIS A 54 -5.65 -12.77 3.81
N PRO A 55 -5.46 -13.77 2.91
CA PRO A 55 -6.31 -14.96 2.91
C PRO A 55 -6.22 -15.77 4.20
N ARG A 56 -5.01 -15.93 4.74
CA ARG A 56 -4.77 -16.70 5.97
C ARG A 56 -5.42 -16.04 7.18
N ARG A 57 -5.27 -14.71 7.31
CA ARG A 57 -5.85 -13.96 8.43
C ARG A 57 -7.38 -13.94 8.36
N ARG A 58 -7.94 -13.72 7.16
CA ARG A 58 -9.40 -13.81 6.94
C ARG A 58 -9.97 -15.17 7.31
N TRP A 59 -9.29 -16.25 6.92
CA TRP A 59 -9.70 -17.60 7.28
C TRP A 59 -9.67 -17.81 8.79
N HIS A 60 -8.57 -17.44 9.45
CA HIS A 60 -8.42 -17.59 10.89
C HIS A 60 -9.49 -16.81 11.67
N ASP A 61 -9.75 -15.56 11.29
CA ASP A 61 -10.76 -14.71 11.96
C ASP A 61 -12.19 -15.24 11.72
N ALA A 62 -12.45 -15.82 10.55
CA ALA A 62 -13.73 -16.48 10.27
C ALA A 62 -13.88 -17.78 11.07
N PHE A 63 -12.83 -18.59 11.16
CA PHE A 63 -12.80 -19.81 11.95
C PHE A 63 -13.01 -19.51 13.44
N HIS A 64 -12.26 -18.55 13.99
CA HIS A 64 -12.37 -18.16 15.39
C HIS A 64 -13.77 -17.65 15.73
N ARG A 65 -14.36 -16.79 14.89
CA ARG A 65 -15.73 -16.31 15.09
C ARG A 65 -16.76 -17.44 15.10
N ARG A 66 -16.60 -18.45 14.24
CA ARG A 66 -17.47 -19.64 14.22
C ARG A 66 -17.29 -20.47 15.49
N ALA A 67 -16.05 -20.79 15.86
CA ALA A 67 -15.77 -21.58 17.06
C ALA A 67 -16.29 -20.93 18.35
N VAL A 68 -16.16 -19.61 18.50
CA VAL A 68 -16.75 -18.86 19.63
C VAL A 68 -18.28 -18.96 19.59
N GLY A 69 -18.88 -18.83 18.41
CA GLY A 69 -20.32 -19.03 18.24
C GLY A 69 -20.79 -20.43 18.61
N ASP A 70 -19.99 -21.46 18.31
CA ASP A 70 -20.32 -22.84 18.65
C ASP A 70 -20.18 -23.13 20.15
N LEU A 71 -19.24 -22.46 20.85
CA LEU A 71 -19.01 -22.66 22.30
C LEU A 71 -20.02 -21.95 23.20
N PHE A 72 -20.53 -20.79 22.78
CA PHE A 72 -21.30 -19.88 23.65
C PHE A 72 -22.73 -19.63 23.16
N ARG A 73 -23.23 -20.47 22.27
CA ARG A 73 -24.62 -20.48 21.80
C ARG A 73 -25.36 -21.69 22.35
#